data_AF-A0ABD3U447-F1
#
_entry.id   AF-A0ABD3U447-F1
#
_cell.length_a   1.000
_cell.length_b   1.000
_cell.length_c   1.000
_cell.angle_alpha   90.00
_cell.angle_beta   90.00
_cell.angle_gamma   90.00
#
_symmetry.space_group_name_H-M   'P 1'
#
loop_
_entity.id
_entity.type
_entity.pdbx_description
1 polymer ?
#
loop_
_entity_poly.entity_id
_entity_poly.type
_entity_poly.pdbx_seq_one_letter_code
_entity_poly.pdbx_strand_id
1 'polypeptide(L)'
;MQNPYVSSGAGGTPCGSSSGSAISVAANMVSVALGTETQIKLHYLPFISDAVYVLDVIAGFDPRDEATSEGAKFIPRGGKRLGIVRHPFVEKIHGTAELEAFELHVDSLRQQGAKVLDNMKIENIDIILEPNHSGEISVIMADFKTSINIYLKELLDSPVRSLKDVIAFNECNAELRRRHKLDAIVSKLDSLCLNGLEKLMKEHKLDAIVTPGSRACAVFAIGGYPAITVPAGYERDGMPFGICFGGLKGAEPKLIEISYAFEQATQVRKPPPLNHT
;
A
#
# COMPACT_ATOMS: atom_id res chain seq x y z
N MET A 1 -5.03 -18.56 -8.64
CA MET A 1 -5.27 -18.25 -7.21
C MET A 1 -6.61 -17.55 -7.10
N GLN A 2 -7.38 -17.84 -6.06
CA GLN A 2 -8.73 -17.31 -5.86
C GLN A 2 -8.83 -16.61 -4.50
N ASN A 3 -9.65 -15.57 -4.42
CA ASN A 3 -9.98 -14.91 -3.16
C ASN A 3 -10.78 -15.87 -2.25
N PRO A 4 -10.35 -16.15 -1.01
CA PRO A 4 -11.00 -17.12 -0.13
C PRO A 4 -12.36 -16.66 0.42
N TYR A 5 -12.69 -15.37 0.33
CA TYR A 5 -13.96 -14.82 0.83
C TYR A 5 -15.13 -14.97 -0.14
N VAL A 6 -14.86 -15.23 -1.42
CA VAL A 6 -15.86 -15.23 -2.49
C VAL A 6 -15.85 -16.57 -3.23
N SER A 7 -17.04 -17.14 -3.48
CA SER A 7 -17.19 -18.46 -4.09
C SER A 7 -16.60 -18.57 -5.49
N SER A 8 -16.11 -19.77 -5.83
CA SER A 8 -15.56 -20.08 -7.16
C SER A 8 -16.61 -19.85 -8.23
N GLY A 9 -16.39 -18.82 -9.07
CA GLY A 9 -17.29 -18.43 -10.15
C GLY A 9 -17.89 -17.02 -10.01
N ALA A 10 -17.84 -16.42 -8.82
CA ALA A 10 -18.37 -15.05 -8.61
C ALA A 10 -17.35 -13.93 -8.94
N GLY A 11 -16.20 -14.27 -9.56
CA GLY A 11 -15.26 -13.28 -10.11
C GLY A 11 -14.38 -12.54 -9.09
N GLY A 12 -14.36 -12.95 -7.82
CA GLY A 12 -13.53 -12.34 -6.77
C GLY A 12 -12.03 -12.50 -7.03
N THR A 13 -11.37 -11.41 -7.45
CA THR A 13 -9.92 -11.37 -7.61
C THR A 13 -9.22 -11.26 -6.24
N PRO A 14 -8.12 -12.00 -6.01
CA PRO A 14 -7.29 -11.82 -4.81
C PRO A 14 -6.38 -10.59 -4.89
N CYS A 15 -6.51 -9.77 -5.95
CA CYS A 15 -5.60 -8.70 -6.28
C CYS A 15 -4.16 -9.22 -6.50
N GLY A 16 -3.14 -8.39 -6.33
CA GLY A 16 -1.73 -8.79 -6.52
C GLY A 16 -0.79 -7.59 -6.45
N SER A 17 0.53 -7.78 -6.49
CA SER A 17 1.27 -9.01 -6.81
C SER A 17 1.40 -10.00 -5.64
N SER A 18 1.29 -9.54 -4.39
CA SER A 18 1.44 -10.35 -3.16
C SER A 18 0.20 -11.21 -2.82
N SER A 19 -0.50 -11.73 -3.83
CA SER A 19 -1.76 -12.45 -3.66
C SER A 19 -1.61 -13.76 -2.87
N GLY A 20 -0.52 -14.50 -3.08
CA GLY A 20 -0.23 -15.73 -2.35
C GLY A 20 -0.05 -15.50 -0.84
N SER A 21 0.72 -14.48 -0.47
CA SER A 21 0.94 -14.07 0.93
C SER A 21 -0.36 -13.60 1.59
N ALA A 22 -1.18 -12.84 0.87
CA ALA A 22 -2.48 -12.37 1.38
C ALA A 22 -3.46 -13.52 1.63
N ILE A 23 -3.56 -14.46 0.68
CA ILE A 23 -4.46 -15.61 0.78
C ILE A 23 -4.01 -16.55 1.91
N SER A 24 -2.71 -16.83 2.03
CA SER A 24 -2.20 -17.78 3.02
C SER A 24 -2.49 -17.32 4.45
N VAL A 25 -2.35 -16.02 4.72
CA VAL A 25 -2.73 -15.42 6.01
C VAL A 25 -4.24 -15.42 6.20
N ALA A 26 -4.99 -14.96 5.19
CA ALA A 26 -6.44 -14.88 5.28
C ALA A 26 -7.11 -16.24 5.55
N ALA A 27 -6.60 -17.30 4.91
CA ALA A 27 -7.07 -18.68 5.06
C ALA A 27 -6.45 -19.41 6.27
N ASN A 28 -5.71 -18.71 7.13
CA ASN A 28 -5.01 -19.28 8.30
C ASN A 28 -4.07 -20.44 7.95
N MET A 29 -3.45 -20.44 6.76
CA MET A 29 -2.42 -21.42 6.38
C MET A 29 -1.08 -21.14 7.06
N VAL A 30 -0.80 -19.86 7.33
CA VAL A 30 0.39 -19.38 8.05
C VAL A 30 -0.01 -18.29 9.04
N SER A 31 0.80 -18.09 10.08
CA SER A 31 0.60 -16.99 11.03
C SER A 31 0.90 -15.62 10.43
N VAL A 32 1.93 -15.55 9.58
CA VAL A 32 2.49 -14.34 8.98
C VAL A 32 2.99 -14.66 7.58
N ALA A 33 2.90 -13.70 6.66
CA ALA A 33 3.57 -13.75 5.37
C ALA A 33 4.22 -12.41 5.01
N LEU A 34 5.29 -12.46 4.20
CA LEU A 34 5.94 -11.29 3.63
C LEU A 34 5.49 -11.10 2.17
N GLY A 35 5.34 -9.84 1.77
CA GLY A 35 5.02 -9.44 0.40
C GLY A 35 5.99 -8.34 -0.06
N THR A 36 6.07 -8.10 -1.35
CA THR A 36 6.93 -7.04 -1.91
C THR A 36 6.10 -6.05 -2.70
N GLU A 37 6.58 -4.82 -2.78
CA GLU A 37 5.77 -3.72 -3.29
C GLU A 37 6.51 -2.75 -4.20
N THR A 38 5.85 -2.29 -5.27
CA THR A 38 6.42 -1.35 -6.25
C THR A 38 5.44 -0.22 -6.61
N GLN A 39 4.13 -0.35 -6.32
CA GLN A 39 3.08 0.70 -6.48
C GLN A 39 2.03 0.74 -5.34
N ILE A 40 2.32 0.15 -4.18
CA ILE A 40 1.42 -0.20 -3.05
C ILE A 40 0.14 -0.99 -3.42
N LYS A 41 0.25 -2.33 -3.40
CA LYS A 41 -0.75 -3.33 -3.03
C LYS A 41 -0.22 -4.30 -1.94
N LEU A 42 -0.09 -3.72 -0.74
CA LEU A 42 -0.22 -4.27 0.62
C LEU A 42 0.64 -5.45 1.10
N HIS A 43 1.20 -5.27 2.31
CA HIS A 43 1.47 -6.32 3.29
C HIS A 43 0.14 -6.72 3.96
N TYR A 44 -0.16 -8.02 3.97
CA TYR A 44 -1.35 -8.56 4.62
C TYR A 44 -0.96 -9.32 5.88
N LEU A 45 -1.40 -8.84 7.04
CA LEU A 45 -1.25 -9.51 8.32
C LEU A 45 -2.60 -9.57 9.04
N PRO A 46 -2.86 -10.65 9.78
CA PRO A 46 -4.19 -10.90 10.34
C PRO A 46 -4.50 -10.00 11.54
N PHE A 47 -3.45 -9.46 12.19
CA PHE A 47 -3.51 -8.49 13.28
C PHE A 47 -2.34 -7.50 13.17
N ILE A 48 -2.54 -6.25 13.60
CA ILE A 48 -1.47 -5.24 13.59
C ILE A 48 -0.33 -5.62 14.56
N SER A 49 -0.63 -6.30 15.67
CA SER A 49 0.40 -6.78 16.60
C SER A 49 1.43 -7.68 15.91
N ASP A 50 0.98 -8.56 15.01
CA ASP A 50 1.86 -9.48 14.30
C ASP A 50 2.71 -8.72 13.26
N ALA A 51 2.16 -7.65 12.68
CA ALA A 51 2.90 -6.72 11.82
C ALA A 51 4.02 -5.99 12.54
N VAL A 52 3.80 -5.61 13.79
CA VAL A 52 4.83 -4.96 14.60
C VAL A 52 5.96 -5.93 14.91
N TYR A 53 5.66 -7.17 15.32
CA TYR A 53 6.71 -8.16 15.59
C TYR A 53 7.54 -8.50 14.36
N VAL A 54 6.90 -8.57 13.19
CA VAL A 54 7.61 -8.84 11.93
C VAL A 54 8.45 -7.64 11.51
N LEU A 55 7.90 -6.43 11.60
CA LEU A 55 8.62 -5.20 11.31
C LEU A 55 9.85 -5.05 12.23
N ASP A 56 9.70 -5.33 13.53
CA ASP A 56 10.80 -5.26 14.50
C ASP A 56 11.94 -6.24 14.18
N VAL A 57 11.60 -7.39 13.58
CA VAL A 57 12.59 -8.41 13.15
C VAL A 57 13.26 -8.06 11.81
N ILE A 58 12.52 -7.46 10.87
CA ILE A 58 13.05 -7.17 9.50
C ILE A 58 13.60 -5.75 9.34
N ALA A 59 13.22 -4.81 10.21
CA ALA A 59 13.72 -3.44 10.17
C ALA A 59 15.18 -3.41 10.62
N GLY A 60 16.06 -3.07 9.70
CA GLY A 60 17.49 -2.98 9.95
C GLY A 60 18.19 -2.27 8.80
N PHE A 61 19.35 -1.69 9.11
CA PHE A 61 20.22 -1.09 8.10
C PHE A 61 20.84 -2.20 7.24
N ASP A 62 20.60 -2.18 5.92
CA ASP A 62 21.35 -3.00 4.96
C ASP A 62 22.35 -2.09 4.23
N PRO A 63 23.67 -2.29 4.39
CA PRO A 63 24.69 -1.47 3.71
C PRO A 63 24.65 -1.59 2.18
N ARG A 64 23.85 -2.50 1.63
CA ARG A 64 23.63 -2.67 0.18
C ARG A 64 22.35 -1.97 -0.31
N ASP A 65 21.55 -1.39 0.58
CA ASP A 65 20.33 -0.65 0.29
C ASP A 65 20.36 0.74 0.94
N GLU A 66 20.67 1.76 0.15
CA GLU A 66 20.81 3.17 0.59
C GLU A 66 19.54 3.72 1.25
N ALA A 67 18.36 3.17 0.92
CA ALA A 67 17.07 3.59 1.48
C ALA A 67 16.89 3.23 2.97
N THR A 68 17.70 2.31 3.51
CA THR A 68 17.60 1.84 4.90
C THR A 68 18.28 2.75 5.94
N SER A 69 18.87 3.87 5.49
CA SER A 69 19.66 4.78 6.34
C SER A 69 18.83 5.70 7.26
N GLU A 70 17.53 5.88 7.02
CA GLU A 70 16.67 6.88 7.69
C GLU A 70 15.49 6.26 8.45
N GLY A 71 15.77 5.48 9.50
CA GLY A 71 14.71 4.86 10.31
C GLY A 71 15.10 4.61 11.76
N ALA A 72 14.86 5.59 12.64
CA ALA A 72 14.47 5.38 14.05
C ALA A 72 14.46 6.72 14.82
N LYS A 73 13.27 7.18 15.29
CA LYS A 73 13.10 7.89 16.58
C LYS A 73 11.66 8.35 16.89
N PHE A 74 11.25 8.01 18.12
CA PHE A 74 10.22 8.61 19.00
C PHE A 74 8.72 8.34 18.78
N ILE A 75 8.05 8.09 19.92
CA ILE A 75 6.61 7.97 20.16
C ILE A 75 6.15 9.16 21.04
N PRO A 76 5.22 10.03 20.58
CA PRO A 76 4.47 10.91 21.46
C PRO A 76 3.05 10.39 21.74
N ARG A 77 2.69 10.33 23.03
CA ARG A 77 1.33 10.07 23.52
C ARG A 77 0.48 11.35 23.48
N GLY A 78 -0.68 11.27 22.82
CA GLY A 78 -1.65 12.37 22.69
C GLY A 78 -2.67 12.08 21.57
N GLY A 79 -3.79 12.81 21.56
CA GLY A 79 -4.83 12.67 20.52
C GLY A 79 -4.27 12.95 19.11
N LYS A 80 -4.54 12.06 18.17
CA LYS A 80 -3.96 12.08 16.81
C LYS A 80 -4.76 13.01 15.89
N ARG A 81 -4.08 13.71 14.97
CA ARG A 81 -4.70 14.57 13.95
C ARG A 81 -4.76 13.83 12.62
N LEU A 82 -5.96 13.49 12.15
CA LEU A 82 -6.16 12.68 10.96
C LEU A 82 -6.78 13.51 9.84
N GLY A 83 -6.24 13.43 8.62
CA GLY A 83 -6.82 14.07 7.44
C GLY A 83 -7.59 13.08 6.58
N ILE A 84 -8.88 13.30 6.35
CA ILE A 84 -9.66 12.48 5.42
C ILE A 84 -9.53 13.07 4.01
N VAL A 85 -8.99 12.28 3.08
CA VAL A 85 -8.91 12.67 1.67
C VAL A 85 -10.05 11.98 0.94
N ARG A 86 -11.08 12.77 0.60
CA ARG A 86 -12.27 12.24 -0.07
C ARG A 86 -12.07 12.15 -1.57
N HIS A 87 -11.77 13.27 -2.22
CA HIS A 87 -11.53 13.31 -3.65
C HIS A 87 -10.14 12.76 -4.02
N PRO A 88 -9.99 11.93 -5.06
CA PRO A 88 -11.01 11.35 -5.95
C PRO A 88 -11.45 9.92 -5.55
N PHE A 89 -11.27 9.55 -4.28
CA PHE A 89 -11.38 8.17 -3.81
C PHE A 89 -12.80 7.78 -3.42
N VAL A 90 -13.53 8.68 -2.76
CA VAL A 90 -14.90 8.48 -2.30
C VAL A 90 -15.88 8.50 -3.47
N GLU A 91 -15.62 9.29 -4.51
CA GLU A 91 -16.49 9.32 -5.69
C GLU A 91 -16.57 7.97 -6.41
N LYS A 92 -15.54 7.13 -6.26
CA LYS A 92 -15.46 5.80 -6.87
C LYS A 92 -16.27 4.72 -6.13
N ILE A 93 -16.84 5.03 -4.97
CA ILE A 93 -17.54 4.07 -4.10
C ILE A 93 -18.96 4.52 -3.73
N HIS A 94 -19.54 5.48 -4.44
CA HIS A 94 -20.91 5.92 -4.19
C HIS A 94 -21.92 4.75 -4.29
N GLY A 95 -22.78 4.64 -3.27
CA GLY A 95 -23.84 3.61 -3.21
C GLY A 95 -23.38 2.21 -2.80
N THR A 96 -22.12 2.06 -2.39
CA THR A 96 -21.53 0.78 -1.93
C THR A 96 -21.59 0.64 -0.41
N ALA A 97 -21.47 -0.59 0.09
CA ALA A 97 -21.34 -0.83 1.53
C ALA A 97 -20.01 -0.28 2.07
N GLU A 98 -18.97 -0.22 1.22
CA GLU A 98 -17.68 0.41 1.56
C GLU A 98 -17.83 1.87 1.97
N LEU A 99 -18.64 2.67 1.27
CA LEU A 99 -18.85 4.08 1.62
C LEU A 99 -19.58 4.22 2.96
N GLU A 100 -20.66 3.46 3.16
CA GLU A 100 -21.43 3.47 4.41
C GLU A 100 -20.54 3.12 5.60
N ALA A 101 -19.72 2.08 5.48
CA ALA A 101 -18.76 1.69 6.49
C ALA A 101 -17.66 2.74 6.69
N PHE A 102 -17.16 3.34 5.62
CA PHE A 102 -16.13 4.37 5.70
C PHE A 102 -16.61 5.58 6.53
N GLU A 103 -17.83 6.07 6.32
CA GLU A 103 -18.38 7.17 7.15
C GLU A 103 -18.49 6.77 8.63
N LEU A 104 -18.98 5.56 8.92
CA LEU A 104 -19.07 5.05 10.29
C LEU A 104 -17.70 4.95 10.97
N HIS A 105 -16.67 4.58 10.21
CA HIS A 105 -15.29 4.51 10.70
C HIS A 105 -14.70 5.89 10.96
N VAL A 106 -14.96 6.87 10.09
CA VAL A 106 -14.55 8.26 10.31
C VAL A 106 -15.19 8.81 11.59
N ASP A 107 -16.46 8.50 11.85
CA ASP A 107 -17.14 8.89 13.09
C ASP A 107 -16.58 8.17 14.31
N SER A 108 -16.25 6.88 14.18
CA SER A 108 -15.59 6.10 15.23
C SER A 108 -14.25 6.71 15.61
N LEU A 109 -13.45 7.14 14.63
CA LEU A 109 -12.17 7.83 14.87
C LEU A 109 -12.37 9.12 15.68
N ARG A 110 -13.41 9.92 15.37
CA ARG A 110 -13.76 11.12 16.14
C ARG A 110 -14.14 10.78 17.58
N GLN A 111 -14.97 9.75 17.78
CA GLN A 111 -15.41 9.29 19.11
C GLN A 111 -14.25 8.79 19.97
N GLN A 112 -13.24 8.17 19.35
CA GLN A 112 -12.01 7.74 20.02
C GLN A 112 -11.02 8.89 20.29
N GLY A 113 -11.42 10.15 20.06
CA GLY A 113 -10.65 11.33 20.42
C GLY A 113 -9.67 11.80 19.35
N ALA A 114 -9.70 11.26 18.14
CA ALA A 114 -8.92 11.78 17.03
C ALA A 114 -9.50 13.12 16.54
N LYS A 115 -8.61 14.09 16.29
CA LYS A 115 -8.99 15.33 15.61
C LYS A 115 -9.02 15.08 14.11
N VAL A 116 -10.21 14.86 13.58
CA VAL A 116 -10.41 14.57 12.16
C VAL A 116 -10.64 15.86 11.37
N LEU A 117 -9.78 16.13 10.39
CA LEU A 117 -9.94 17.17 9.39
C LEU A 117 -10.48 16.52 8.11
N ASP A 118 -11.69 16.89 7.71
CA ASP A 118 -12.36 16.27 6.56
C ASP A 118 -12.16 17.09 5.27
N ASN A 119 -12.35 16.47 4.10
CA ASN A 119 -12.18 17.07 2.78
C ASN A 119 -10.77 17.65 2.52
N MET A 120 -9.74 16.97 3.01
CA MET A 120 -8.36 17.33 2.69
C MET A 120 -8.08 17.08 1.21
N LYS A 121 -7.34 18.00 0.60
CA LYS A 121 -6.99 17.95 -0.83
C LYS A 121 -5.50 17.74 -0.98
N ILE A 122 -5.13 16.73 -1.75
CA ILE A 122 -3.74 16.53 -2.17
C ILE A 122 -3.58 17.31 -3.48
N GLU A 123 -2.72 18.32 -3.48
CA GLU A 123 -2.39 19.03 -4.70
C GLU A 123 -1.76 18.07 -5.73
N ASN A 124 -2.08 18.28 -7.01
CA ASN A 124 -1.64 17.43 -8.14
C ASN A 124 -2.12 15.97 -8.09
N ILE A 125 -3.13 15.63 -7.27
CA ILE A 125 -3.62 14.26 -7.12
C ILE A 125 -3.99 13.60 -8.45
N ASP A 126 -4.62 14.33 -9.37
CA ASP A 126 -5.03 13.81 -10.68
C ASP A 126 -3.82 13.45 -11.56
N ILE A 127 -2.71 14.16 -11.42
CA ILE A 127 -1.46 13.87 -12.15
C ILE A 127 -0.77 12.65 -11.53
N ILE A 128 -0.75 12.58 -10.20
CA ILE A 128 -0.11 11.48 -9.44
C ILE A 128 -0.81 10.15 -9.74
N LEU A 129 -2.14 10.15 -9.82
CA LEU A 129 -2.93 8.94 -10.06
C LEU A 129 -2.89 8.45 -11.51
N GLU A 130 -2.32 9.22 -12.44
CA GLU A 130 -2.17 8.86 -13.85
C GLU A 130 -0.70 8.48 -14.16
N PRO A 131 -0.33 7.18 -14.19
CA PRO A 131 1.07 6.74 -14.16
C PRO A 131 1.91 7.17 -15.36
N ASN A 132 1.28 7.42 -16.50
CA ASN A 132 1.93 7.97 -17.70
C ASN A 132 2.27 9.45 -17.53
N HIS A 133 1.39 10.22 -16.88
CA HIS A 133 1.53 11.66 -16.70
C HIS A 133 2.43 12.00 -15.51
N SER A 134 2.34 11.24 -14.40
CA SER A 134 3.25 11.37 -13.27
C SER A 134 4.70 11.08 -13.70
N GLY A 135 4.89 10.16 -14.64
CA GLY A 135 6.19 9.66 -15.07
C GLY A 135 6.60 8.35 -14.36
N GLU A 136 5.73 7.84 -13.49
CA GLU A 136 5.93 6.62 -12.71
C GLU A 136 6.25 5.40 -13.60
N ILE A 137 5.49 5.18 -14.68
CA ILE A 137 5.77 4.08 -15.63
C ILE A 137 7.17 4.18 -16.21
N SER A 138 7.65 5.41 -16.47
CA SER A 138 8.97 5.61 -17.07
C SER A 138 10.09 5.29 -16.09
N VAL A 139 9.93 5.64 -14.81
CA VAL A 139 10.87 5.28 -13.75
C VAL A 139 10.89 3.77 -13.55
N ILE A 140 9.73 3.15 -13.36
CA ILE A 140 9.61 1.68 -13.20
C ILE A 140 10.29 0.95 -14.37
N MET A 141 10.02 1.36 -15.62
CA MET A 141 10.62 0.72 -16.80
C MET A 141 12.15 0.88 -16.86
N ALA A 142 12.67 2.05 -16.48
CA ALA A 142 14.10 2.32 -16.48
C ALA A 142 14.83 1.55 -15.36
N ASP A 143 14.27 1.59 -14.14
CA ASP A 143 14.84 0.92 -12.97
C ASP A 143 14.73 -0.59 -13.09
N PHE A 144 13.56 -1.11 -13.48
CA PHE A 144 13.35 -2.55 -13.63
C PHE A 144 14.40 -3.18 -14.54
N LYS A 145 14.66 -2.57 -15.70
CA LYS A 145 15.65 -3.10 -16.64
C LYS A 145 17.04 -3.14 -16.02
N THR A 146 17.43 -2.12 -15.27
CA THR A 146 18.77 -2.05 -14.68
C THR A 146 18.87 -3.03 -13.52
N SER A 147 17.95 -2.96 -12.57
CA SER A 147 17.94 -3.77 -11.35
C SER A 147 17.81 -5.26 -11.63
N ILE A 148 16.94 -5.68 -12.56
CA ILE A 148 16.79 -7.11 -12.88
C ILE A 148 18.05 -7.70 -13.52
N ASN A 149 18.79 -6.91 -14.32
CA ASN A 149 20.04 -7.37 -14.92
C ASN A 149 21.15 -7.51 -13.89
N ILE A 150 21.20 -6.62 -12.89
CA ILE A 150 22.14 -6.74 -11.76
C ILE A 150 21.77 -7.97 -10.93
N TYR A 151 20.52 -8.07 -10.50
CA TYR A 151 20.02 -9.18 -9.69
C TYR A 151 20.29 -10.56 -10.33
N LEU A 152 19.87 -10.76 -11.59
CA LEU A 152 20.05 -12.04 -12.29
C LEU A 152 21.52 -12.42 -12.50
N LYS A 153 22.41 -11.43 -12.59
CA LYS A 153 23.85 -11.66 -12.73
C LYS A 153 24.46 -12.17 -11.42
N GLU A 154 23.96 -11.71 -10.28
CA GLU A 154 24.46 -12.05 -8.94
C GLU A 154 23.91 -13.36 -8.38
N LEU A 155 22.85 -13.93 -8.97
CA LEU A 155 22.33 -15.24 -8.56
C LEU A 155 23.40 -16.33 -8.69
N LEU A 156 23.58 -17.15 -7.66
CA LEU A 156 24.53 -18.27 -7.69
C LEU A 156 24.14 -19.27 -8.79
N ASP A 157 22.86 -19.62 -8.86
CA ASP A 157 22.30 -20.54 -9.84
C ASP A 157 21.06 -19.92 -10.50
N SER A 158 21.05 -19.88 -11.83
CA SER A 158 19.94 -19.37 -12.63
C SER A 158 20.15 -19.72 -14.11
N PRO A 159 19.11 -20.20 -14.82
CA PRO A 159 19.16 -20.46 -16.26
C PRO A 159 19.15 -19.18 -17.11
N VAL A 160 18.86 -18.02 -16.50
CA VAL A 160 18.83 -16.70 -17.15
C VAL A 160 19.71 -15.72 -16.38
N ARG A 161 20.49 -14.89 -17.09
CA ARG A 161 21.44 -13.95 -16.47
C ARG A 161 21.14 -12.49 -16.79
N SER A 162 20.10 -12.24 -17.58
CA SER A 162 19.68 -10.91 -17.99
C SER A 162 18.21 -10.88 -18.38
N LEU A 163 17.63 -9.68 -18.43
CA LEU A 163 16.30 -9.48 -18.99
C LEU A 163 16.25 -9.84 -20.49
N LYS A 164 17.39 -9.85 -21.20
CA LYS A 164 17.43 -10.37 -22.57
C LYS A 164 17.22 -11.89 -22.57
N ASP A 165 17.83 -12.60 -21.64
CA ASP A 165 17.66 -14.06 -21.53
C ASP A 165 16.24 -14.43 -21.08
N VAL A 166 15.66 -13.66 -20.15
CA VAL A 166 14.26 -13.82 -19.75
C VAL A 166 13.32 -13.57 -20.93
N ILE A 167 13.57 -12.52 -21.71
CA ILE A 167 12.77 -12.24 -22.91
C ILE A 167 12.96 -13.35 -23.94
N ALA A 168 14.17 -13.81 -24.22
CA ALA A 168 14.40 -14.92 -25.15
C ALA A 168 13.76 -16.24 -24.67
N PHE A 169 13.77 -16.49 -23.36
CA PHE A 169 13.08 -17.62 -22.72
C PHE A 169 11.56 -17.50 -22.89
N ASN A 170 11.01 -16.29 -22.77
CA ASN A 170 9.58 -16.02 -22.90
C ASN A 170 9.11 -15.89 -24.36
N GLU A 171 9.92 -15.36 -25.28
CA GLU A 171 9.65 -15.09 -26.71
C GLU A 171 9.49 -16.34 -27.57
N CYS A 172 9.49 -17.52 -26.95
CA CYS A 172 8.68 -18.64 -27.43
C CYS A 172 7.15 -18.31 -27.39
N ASN A 173 6.75 -17.12 -26.93
CA ASN A 173 5.48 -16.38 -27.04
C ASN A 173 5.72 -14.85 -26.82
N ALA A 174 5.54 -14.00 -27.85
CA ALA A 174 6.03 -12.59 -28.00
C ALA A 174 5.23 -11.47 -27.24
N GLU A 175 5.60 -10.17 -27.04
CA GLU A 175 6.77 -9.22 -27.20
C GLU A 175 6.43 -7.85 -26.49
N LEU A 176 7.41 -7.00 -26.07
CA LEU A 176 7.53 -5.49 -26.26
C LEU A 176 8.55 -4.74 -25.33
N ARG A 177 9.21 -3.66 -25.82
CA ARG A 177 10.03 -2.67 -25.04
C ARG A 177 10.08 -1.21 -25.58
N ARG A 178 10.27 -0.19 -24.69
CA ARG A 178 10.74 1.21 -24.94
C ARG A 178 11.64 1.75 -23.78
N ARG A 179 12.40 2.84 -23.98
CA ARG A 179 13.28 3.51 -22.96
C ARG A 179 12.97 5.02 -22.83
N HIS A 180 13.10 5.59 -21.62
CA HIS A 180 12.98 7.03 -21.31
C HIS A 180 14.18 7.55 -20.49
N LYS A 181 14.37 8.88 -20.40
CA LYS A 181 15.45 9.55 -19.63
C LYS A 181 15.04 9.70 -18.15
N LEU A 182 15.80 9.11 -17.23
CA LEU A 182 15.41 8.86 -15.83
C LEU A 182 15.47 10.09 -14.91
N ASP A 183 16.56 10.86 -14.93
CA ASP A 183 16.85 11.89 -13.91
C ASP A 183 15.84 13.04 -13.85
N ALA A 184 15.36 13.48 -15.02
CA ALA A 184 14.35 14.53 -15.12
C ALA A 184 12.97 14.05 -14.64
N ILE A 185 12.71 12.74 -14.71
CA ILE A 185 11.44 12.13 -14.31
C ILE A 185 11.43 11.91 -12.80
N VAL A 186 12.54 11.44 -12.22
CA VAL A 186 12.71 11.33 -10.75
C VAL A 186 12.52 12.70 -10.08
N SER A 187 13.20 13.73 -10.58
CA SER A 187 13.06 15.11 -10.06
C SER A 187 11.62 15.64 -10.15
N LYS A 188 10.86 15.20 -11.17
CA LYS A 188 9.45 15.55 -11.32
C LYS A 188 8.58 14.84 -10.27
N LEU A 189 8.81 13.56 -10.02
CA LEU A 189 8.11 12.79 -8.99
C LEU A 189 8.36 13.37 -7.60
N ASP A 190 9.62 13.69 -7.27
CA ASP A 190 9.98 14.34 -5.99
C ASP A 190 9.23 15.66 -5.80
N SER A 191 9.17 16.49 -6.85
CA SER A 191 8.43 17.76 -6.82
C SER A 191 6.91 17.57 -6.62
N LEU A 192 6.31 16.56 -7.25
CA LEU A 192 4.90 16.24 -7.07
C LEU A 192 4.61 15.80 -5.63
N CYS A 193 5.51 15.01 -5.03
CA CYS A 193 5.39 14.54 -3.65
C CYS A 193 5.56 15.68 -2.62
N LEU A 194 6.57 16.53 -2.79
CA LEU A 194 6.87 17.64 -1.89
C LEU A 194 5.76 18.71 -1.91
N ASN A 195 5.22 19.01 -3.08
CA ASN A 195 4.15 19.99 -3.24
C ASN A 195 2.75 19.43 -3.01
N GLY A 196 2.60 18.10 -2.96
CA GLY A 196 1.35 17.38 -2.73
C GLY A 196 1.19 16.96 -1.26
N LEU A 197 1.45 15.69 -0.97
CA LEU A 197 1.19 15.09 0.35
C LEU A 197 2.03 15.72 1.46
N GLU A 198 3.31 16.03 1.23
CA GLU A 198 4.15 16.61 2.30
C GLU A 198 3.63 17.97 2.75
N LYS A 199 3.30 18.83 1.79
CA LYS A 199 2.76 20.15 2.04
C LYS A 199 1.48 20.06 2.87
N LEU A 200 0.53 19.24 2.44
CA LEU A 200 -0.74 19.02 3.14
C LEU A 200 -0.50 18.55 4.60
N MET A 201 0.34 17.54 4.78
CA MET A 201 0.66 16.98 6.11
C MET A 201 1.31 18.02 7.03
N LYS A 202 2.26 18.81 6.52
CA LYS A 202 2.99 19.84 7.29
C LYS A 202 2.11 21.04 7.63
N GLU A 203 1.36 21.59 6.67
CA GLU A 203 0.51 22.77 6.86
C GLU A 203 -0.59 22.51 7.89
N HIS A 204 -1.22 21.34 7.83
CA HIS A 204 -2.33 20.98 8.71
C HIS A 204 -1.89 20.23 9.98
N LYS A 205 -0.58 19.99 10.13
CA LYS A 205 0.04 19.24 11.23
C LYS A 205 -0.67 17.90 11.45
N LEU A 206 -0.80 17.14 10.36
CA LEU A 206 -1.46 15.83 10.35
C LEU A 206 -0.48 14.76 10.80
N ASP A 207 -0.99 13.77 11.53
CA ASP A 207 -0.25 12.56 11.90
C ASP A 207 -0.42 11.45 10.85
N ALA A 208 -1.56 11.42 10.16
CA ALA A 208 -1.83 10.52 9.04
C ALA A 208 -2.93 11.08 8.12
N ILE A 209 -2.94 10.63 6.87
CA ILE A 209 -4.10 10.69 6.00
C ILE A 209 -4.85 9.36 5.99
N VAL A 210 -6.17 9.43 5.82
CA VAL A 210 -7.07 8.27 5.82
C VAL A 210 -7.84 8.22 4.51
N THR A 211 -7.85 7.05 3.87
CA THR A 211 -8.53 6.83 2.58
C THR A 211 -9.24 5.47 2.52
N PRO A 212 -10.31 5.33 1.72
CA PRO A 212 -11.01 4.05 1.56
C PRO A 212 -10.21 3.08 0.69
N GLY A 213 -10.03 1.86 1.19
CA GLY A 213 -9.26 0.81 0.54
C GLY A 213 -7.80 1.20 0.30
N SER A 214 -7.17 0.58 -0.70
CA SER A 214 -5.80 0.88 -1.11
C SER A 214 -5.71 1.99 -2.16
N ARG A 215 -6.74 2.83 -2.33
CA ARG A 215 -6.89 3.70 -3.51
C ARG A 215 -5.84 4.82 -3.61
N ALA A 216 -5.27 5.24 -2.48
CA ALA A 216 -4.20 6.24 -2.43
C ALA A 216 -2.79 5.65 -2.58
N CYS A 217 -2.66 4.38 -2.98
CA CYS A 217 -1.40 3.67 -3.04
C CYS A 217 -0.30 4.39 -3.85
N ALA A 218 -0.64 4.93 -5.03
CA ALA A 218 0.32 5.62 -5.89
C ALA A 218 0.91 6.86 -5.23
N VAL A 219 0.10 7.58 -4.42
CA VAL A 219 0.56 8.75 -3.66
C VAL A 219 1.65 8.36 -2.68
N PHE A 220 1.48 7.23 -1.99
CA PHE A 220 2.43 6.74 -1.02
C PHE A 220 3.66 6.09 -1.68
N ALA A 221 3.44 5.32 -2.74
CA ALA A 221 4.49 4.62 -3.47
C ALA A 221 5.50 5.58 -4.08
N ILE A 222 5.02 6.58 -4.82
CA ILE A 222 5.88 7.55 -5.52
C ILE A 222 6.74 8.33 -4.52
N GLY A 223 6.17 8.67 -3.35
CA GLY A 223 6.90 9.40 -2.31
C GLY A 223 7.76 8.53 -1.38
N GLY A 224 7.70 7.21 -1.52
CA GLY A 224 8.33 6.28 -0.57
C GLY A 224 7.79 6.46 0.86
N TYR A 225 6.49 6.69 1.00
CA TYR A 225 5.82 6.96 2.25
C TYR A 225 5.21 5.71 2.87
N PRO A 226 5.25 5.55 4.21
CA PRO A 226 4.65 4.42 4.87
C PRO A 226 3.11 4.50 4.84
N ALA A 227 2.47 3.35 4.62
CA ALA A 227 1.02 3.21 4.69
C ALA A 227 0.62 1.82 5.22
N ILE A 228 -0.46 1.76 5.99
CA ILE A 228 -1.02 0.54 6.59
C ILE A 228 -2.51 0.49 6.24
N THR A 229 -2.98 -0.62 5.67
CA THR A 229 -4.42 -0.87 5.48
C THR A 229 -4.91 -1.90 6.49
N VAL A 230 -6.02 -1.58 7.16
CA VAL A 230 -6.68 -2.44 8.14
C VAL A 230 -8.03 -2.89 7.58
N PRO A 231 -8.50 -4.13 7.83
CA PRO A 231 -9.85 -4.55 7.48
C PRO A 231 -10.91 -3.59 8.03
N ALA A 232 -11.82 -3.14 7.17
CA ALA A 232 -12.84 -2.15 7.51
C ALA A 232 -14.26 -2.64 7.24
N GLY A 233 -14.44 -3.75 6.52
CA GLY A 233 -15.77 -4.31 6.31
C GLY A 233 -15.83 -5.25 5.13
N TYR A 234 -17.06 -5.52 4.72
CA TYR A 234 -17.38 -6.46 3.65
C TYR A 234 -18.52 -5.88 2.81
N GLU A 235 -18.41 -6.04 1.49
CA GLU A 235 -19.51 -5.80 0.57
C GLU A 235 -20.63 -6.83 0.75
N ARG A 236 -21.77 -6.59 0.10
CA ARG A 236 -22.96 -7.47 0.19
C ARG A 236 -22.68 -8.91 -0.29
N ASP A 237 -21.72 -9.08 -1.18
CA ASP A 237 -21.27 -10.37 -1.72
C ASP A 237 -20.19 -11.05 -0.86
N GLY A 238 -19.80 -10.43 0.27
CA GLY A 238 -18.75 -10.91 1.15
C GLY A 238 -17.34 -10.48 0.79
N MET A 239 -17.14 -9.68 -0.27
CA MET A 239 -15.82 -9.17 -0.64
C MET A 239 -15.30 -8.20 0.44
N PRO A 240 -14.13 -8.46 1.07
CA PRO A 240 -13.59 -7.57 2.09
C PRO A 240 -13.07 -6.26 1.50
N PHE A 241 -13.25 -5.16 2.22
CA PHE A 241 -12.59 -3.89 1.97
C PHE A 241 -11.87 -3.39 3.23
N GLY A 242 -10.90 -2.50 3.02
CA GLY A 242 -10.05 -1.96 4.08
C GLY A 242 -10.13 -0.44 4.18
N ILE A 243 -9.49 0.10 5.21
CA ILE A 243 -9.22 1.52 5.38
C ILE A 243 -7.72 1.72 5.46
N CYS A 244 -7.17 2.66 4.70
CA CYS A 244 -5.73 2.90 4.61
C CYS A 244 -5.33 4.16 5.36
N PHE A 245 -4.34 4.02 6.23
CA PHE A 245 -3.66 5.09 6.96
C PHE A 245 -2.27 5.29 6.37
N GLY A 246 -1.97 6.48 5.87
CA GLY A 246 -0.64 6.81 5.34
C GLY A 246 -0.04 8.05 5.98
N GLY A 247 1.28 8.09 6.06
CA GLY A 247 2.03 9.14 6.75
C GLY A 247 3.21 9.64 5.93
N LEU A 248 4.06 10.48 6.53
CA LEU A 248 5.35 10.84 5.94
C LEU A 248 6.41 9.81 6.32
N LYS A 249 7.59 9.86 5.68
CA LYS A 249 8.75 9.01 6.04
C LYS A 249 9.03 9.10 7.55
N GLY A 250 9.26 7.96 8.20
CA GLY A 250 9.46 7.89 9.65
C GLY A 250 8.17 7.90 10.50
N ALA A 251 6.98 7.92 9.88
CA ALA A 251 5.70 7.89 10.59
C ALA A 251 5.21 6.48 10.96
N GLU A 252 5.96 5.43 10.67
CA GLU A 252 5.60 4.02 10.91
C GLU A 252 5.11 3.79 12.34
N PRO A 253 5.79 4.27 13.41
CA PRO A 253 5.30 4.06 14.78
C PRO A 253 3.93 4.70 15.02
N LYS A 254 3.68 5.90 14.49
CA LYS A 254 2.39 6.57 14.62
C LYS A 254 1.30 5.83 13.84
N LEU A 255 1.61 5.34 12.64
CA LEU A 255 0.67 4.60 11.81
C LEU A 255 0.29 3.27 12.45
N ILE A 256 1.25 2.58 13.09
CA ILE A 256 1.00 1.37 13.87
C ILE A 256 0.04 1.66 15.03
N GLU A 257 0.28 2.72 15.80
CA GLU A 257 -0.60 3.11 16.91
C GLU A 257 -2.03 3.43 16.44
N ILE A 258 -2.15 4.21 15.36
CA ILE A 258 -3.44 4.60 14.77
C ILE A 258 -4.18 3.35 14.26
N SER A 259 -3.49 2.50 13.51
CA SER A 259 -4.06 1.30 12.89
C SER A 259 -4.47 0.28 13.95
N TYR A 260 -3.66 0.09 14.99
CA TYR A 260 -3.98 -0.81 16.10
C TYR A 260 -5.17 -0.29 16.91
N ALA A 261 -5.21 1.00 17.26
CA ALA A 261 -6.35 1.58 17.96
C ALA A 261 -7.65 1.44 17.16
N PHE A 262 -7.58 1.65 15.84
CA PHE A 262 -8.71 1.43 14.94
C PHE A 262 -9.15 -0.05 14.90
N GLU A 263 -8.20 -0.97 14.75
CA GLU A 263 -8.48 -2.42 14.75
C GLU A 263 -9.14 -2.86 16.06
N GLN A 264 -8.61 -2.41 17.21
CA GLN A 264 -9.16 -2.76 18.52
C GLN A 264 -10.54 -2.15 18.78
N ALA A 265 -10.81 -0.95 18.28
CA ALA A 265 -12.10 -0.30 18.42
C ALA A 265 -13.20 -0.96 17.56
N THR A 266 -12.82 -1.55 16.42
CA THR A 266 -13.79 -1.98 15.40
C THR A 266 -13.92 -3.50 15.30
N GLN A 267 -12.83 -4.26 15.50
CA GLN A 267 -12.76 -5.73 15.46
C GLN A 267 -13.51 -6.35 14.26
N VAL A 268 -13.45 -5.70 13.10
CA VAL A 268 -14.32 -6.02 11.95
C VAL A 268 -13.91 -7.31 11.24
N ARG A 269 -12.64 -7.72 11.34
CA ARG A 269 -12.09 -8.87 10.64
C ARG A 269 -12.84 -10.15 11.03
N LYS A 270 -13.28 -10.89 10.01
CA LYS A 270 -13.83 -12.24 10.10
C LYS A 270 -12.99 -13.19 9.25
N PRO A 271 -12.79 -14.45 9.66
CA PRO A 271 -12.15 -15.45 8.80
C PRO A 271 -13.02 -15.76 7.56
N PRO A 272 -12.43 -16.20 6.45
CA PRO A 272 -13.20 -16.62 5.27
C PRO A 272 -14.05 -17.87 5.58
N PRO A 273 -15.18 -18.07 4.89
CA PRO A 273 -16.03 -19.24 5.07
C PRO A 273 -15.31 -20.55 4.69
N LEU A 274 -15.53 -21.61 5.46
CA LEU A 274 -14.81 -22.89 5.34
C LEU A 274 -15.24 -23.77 4.14
N ASN A 275 -16.37 -23.47 3.51
CA ASN A 275 -16.97 -24.32 2.47
C ASN A 275 -16.89 -23.66 1.09
N HIS A 276 -15.88 -24.03 0.31
CA HIS A 276 -15.91 -23.99 -1.15
C HIS A 276 -15.87 -25.43 -1.65
N THR A 277 -17.00 -26.13 -1.57
CA THR A 277 -17.24 -27.39 -2.29
C THR A 277 -17.83 -27.09 -3.66
#